data_AF-A0A376YA57-F1
#
_entry.id   AF-A0A376YA57-F1
#
_cell.length_a   1.000
_cell.length_b   1.000
_cell.length_c   1.000
_cell.angle_alpha   90.00
_cell.angle_beta   90.00
_cell.angle_gamma   90.00
#
_symmetry.space_group_name_H-M   'P 1'
#
loop_
_entity.id
_entity.type
_entity.pdbx_description
1 polymer ?
#
loop_
_entity_poly.entity_id
_entity_poly.type
_entity_poly.pdbx_seq_one_letter_code
_entity_poly.pdbx_strand_id
1 'polypeptide(L)'
;MRALCKGKITLTLDPVRTAQKRLDYQGIYTPDQVERVAESVVSVDSDVECSMSFAIDNQRLAVLNGDAKVTVTLECQRCGKPFTHQVYTTYCFSPVRSDEQAEALPEAYEPMRLTNSVKSICLQWLKMKSSSPCR
;
A
#
# COMPACT_ATOMS: atom_id res chain seq x y z
N MET A 1 21.85 -10.06 -5.53
CA MET A 1 20.50 -10.61 -5.33
C MET A 1 19.87 -9.93 -4.13
N ARG A 2 18.60 -9.52 -4.21
CA ARG A 2 17.82 -9.07 -3.05
C ARG A 2 17.16 -10.28 -2.39
N ALA A 3 16.97 -10.22 -1.08
CA ALA A 3 16.31 -11.32 -0.36
C ALA A 3 14.78 -11.12 -0.44
N LEU A 4 14.06 -12.15 -0.90
CA LEU A 4 12.61 -12.15 -1.04
C LEU A 4 11.96 -12.95 0.10
N CYS A 5 11.16 -12.28 0.92
CA CYS A 5 10.34 -12.89 1.95
C CYS A 5 8.93 -13.15 1.42
N LYS A 6 8.52 -14.42 1.35
CA LYS A 6 7.17 -14.83 0.91
C LYS A 6 6.33 -15.29 2.09
N GLY A 7 5.10 -14.79 2.22
CA GLY A 7 4.13 -15.28 3.22
C GLY A 7 3.25 -14.18 3.80
N LYS A 8 2.65 -14.44 4.97
CA LYS A 8 1.90 -13.41 5.70
C LYS A 8 2.85 -12.29 6.12
N ILE A 9 2.59 -11.06 5.67
CA ILE A 9 3.44 -9.91 5.94
C ILE A 9 3.25 -9.51 7.41
N THR A 10 4.34 -9.48 8.18
CA THR A 10 4.29 -9.04 9.58
C THR A 10 4.06 -7.54 9.66
N LEU A 11 3.19 -7.11 10.58
CA LEU A 11 2.68 -5.74 10.66
C LEU A 11 3.70 -4.70 11.14
N THR A 12 4.87 -5.13 11.62
CA THR A 12 5.89 -4.27 12.23
C THR A 12 7.20 -4.37 11.46
N LEU A 13 7.26 -3.73 10.29
CA LEU A 13 8.49 -3.55 9.53
C LEU A 13 9.01 -2.13 9.74
N ASP A 14 10.28 -2.01 10.15
CA ASP A 14 10.99 -0.73 10.15
C ASP A 14 11.46 -0.45 8.70
N PRO A 15 10.88 0.54 8.00
CA PRO A 15 11.14 0.76 6.59
C PRO A 15 12.60 1.14 6.32
N VAL A 16 13.25 1.85 7.26
CA VAL A 16 14.64 2.28 7.12
C VAL A 16 15.58 1.08 7.24
N ARG A 17 15.41 0.26 8.30
CA ARG A 17 16.22 -0.96 8.48
C ARG A 17 16.00 -1.96 7.35
N THR A 18 14.76 -2.08 6.87
CA THR A 18 14.41 -2.99 5.78
C THR A 18 15.04 -2.55 4.46
N ALA A 19 15.04 -1.24 4.18
CA ALA A 19 15.72 -0.65 3.03
C ALA A 19 17.24 -0.82 3.08
N GLN A 20 17.86 -0.64 4.25
CA GLN A 20 19.29 -0.91 4.45
C GLN A 20 19.66 -2.37 4.14
N LYS A 21 18.76 -3.31 4.49
CA LYS A 21 18.92 -4.74 4.20
C LYS A 21 18.51 -5.14 2.78
N ARG A 22 17.95 -4.21 2.00
CA ARG A 22 17.46 -4.42 0.61
C ARG A 22 16.53 -5.64 0.51
N LEU A 23 15.58 -5.72 1.43
CA LEU A 23 14.61 -6.81 1.48
C LEU A 23 13.43 -6.52 0.57
N ASP A 24 12.96 -7.55 -0.13
CA ASP A 24 11.71 -7.55 -0.86
C ASP A 24 10.71 -8.45 -0.12
N TYR A 25 9.46 -8.05 -0.06
CA TYR A 25 8.36 -8.80 0.56
C TYR A 25 7.28 -9.06 -0.46
N GLN A 26 6.74 -10.27 -0.43
CA GLN A 26 5.56 -10.64 -1.19
C GLN A 26 4.63 -11.42 -0.28
N GLY A 27 3.36 -11.02 -0.26
CA GLY A 27 2.41 -11.64 0.64
C GLY A 27 0.99 -11.23 0.38
N ILE A 28 0.13 -11.64 1.31
CA ILE A 28 -1.30 -11.38 1.25
C ILE A 28 -1.77 -10.78 2.58
N TYR A 29 -2.74 -9.88 2.49
CA TYR A 29 -3.59 -9.50 3.62
C TYR A 29 -4.97 -10.10 3.41
N THR A 30 -5.49 -10.78 4.43
CA THR A 30 -6.84 -11.34 4.38
C THR A 30 -7.90 -10.24 4.58
N PRO A 31 -9.17 -10.45 4.17
CA PRO A 31 -10.24 -9.47 4.33
C PRO A 31 -10.39 -8.92 5.76
N ASP A 32 -10.22 -9.76 6.78
CA ASP A 32 -10.23 -9.38 8.20
C ASP A 32 -9.10 -8.43 8.59
N GLN A 33 -8.01 -8.41 7.82
CA GLN A 33 -6.90 -7.50 8.06
C GLN A 33 -7.13 -6.13 7.42
N VAL A 34 -8.11 -5.97 6.53
CA VAL A 34 -8.29 -4.76 5.71
C VAL A 34 -9.59 -4.02 6.03
N GLU A 35 -9.93 -3.90 7.32
CA GLU A 35 -11.17 -3.30 7.84
C GLU A 35 -11.55 -1.98 7.16
N ARG A 36 -10.60 -1.06 6.98
CA ARG A 36 -10.88 0.24 6.33
C ARG A 36 -11.29 0.13 4.85
N VAL A 37 -10.78 -0.89 4.15
CA VAL A 37 -11.20 -1.20 2.77
C VAL A 37 -12.60 -1.79 2.82
N ALA A 38 -12.85 -2.75 3.71
CA ALA A 38 -14.16 -3.38 3.91
C ALA A 38 -15.26 -2.37 4.25
N GLU A 39 -14.96 -1.30 5.00
CA GLU A 39 -15.89 -0.19 5.28
C GLU A 39 -16.24 0.67 4.06
N SER A 40 -15.43 0.61 2.99
CA SER A 40 -15.54 1.49 1.83
C SER A 40 -16.09 0.79 0.58
N VAL A 41 -16.38 -0.51 0.68
CA VAL A 41 -16.86 -1.37 -0.41
C VAL A 41 -18.05 -2.20 0.09
N VAL A 42 -18.82 -2.79 -0.82
CA VAL A 42 -19.91 -3.71 -0.45
C VAL A 42 -19.33 -5.02 0.09
N SER A 43 -18.30 -5.55 -0.56
CA SER A 43 -17.56 -6.72 -0.09
C SER A 43 -16.12 -6.72 -0.63
N VAL A 44 -15.24 -7.39 0.11
CA VAL A 44 -13.90 -7.75 -0.34
C VAL A 44 -13.96 -9.21 -0.77
N ASP A 45 -13.78 -9.45 -2.08
CA ASP A 45 -14.05 -10.75 -2.70
C ASP A 45 -12.78 -11.61 -2.87
N SER A 46 -11.60 -11.07 -2.58
CA SER A 46 -10.32 -11.78 -2.60
C SER A 46 -9.40 -11.33 -1.47
N ASP A 47 -8.37 -12.13 -1.18
CA ASP A 47 -7.22 -11.62 -0.43
C ASP A 47 -6.57 -10.45 -1.17
N VAL A 48 -5.96 -9.53 -0.43
CA VAL A 48 -5.18 -8.43 -1.00
C VAL A 48 -3.77 -8.92 -1.25
N GLU A 49 -3.42 -9.14 -2.51
CA GLU A 49 -2.04 -9.46 -2.89
C GLU A 49 -1.20 -8.19 -2.81
N CYS A 50 -0.04 -8.28 -2.14
CA CYS A 50 0.89 -7.16 -1.98
C CYS A 50 2.31 -7.60 -2.29
N SER A 51 3.02 -6.73 -3.00
CA SER A 51 4.45 -6.84 -3.28
C SER A 51 5.12 -5.54 -2.90
N MET A 52 6.27 -5.63 -2.24
CA MET A 52 6.97 -4.48 -1.68
C MET A 52 8.48 -4.66 -1.82
N SER A 53 9.16 -3.62 -2.26
CA SER A 53 10.61 -3.57 -2.41
C SER A 53 11.18 -2.39 -1.66
N PHE A 54 12.12 -2.69 -0.77
CA PHE A 54 12.81 -1.68 0.02
C PHE A 54 14.22 -1.48 -0.51
N ALA A 55 14.61 -0.23 -0.71
CA ALA A 55 15.92 0.11 -1.23
C ALA A 55 16.42 1.43 -0.66
N ILE A 56 17.73 1.64 -0.72
CA ILE A 56 18.32 2.97 -0.56
C ILE A 56 18.59 3.49 -1.97
N ASP A 57 18.10 4.68 -2.31
CA ASP A 57 18.32 5.32 -3.60
C ASP A 57 19.71 5.97 -3.71
N ASN A 58 19.96 6.63 -4.83
CA ASN A 58 21.19 7.38 -5.08
C ASN A 58 21.35 8.64 -4.21
N GLN A 59 20.25 9.19 -3.67
CA GLN A 59 20.22 10.32 -2.74
C GLN A 59 20.35 9.87 -1.27
N ARG A 60 20.58 8.56 -1.04
CA ARG A 60 20.63 7.92 0.29
C ARG A 60 19.30 7.97 1.06
N LEU A 61 18.20 8.13 0.35
CA LEU A 61 16.85 8.03 0.90
C LEU A 61 16.43 6.56 0.96
N ALA A 62 15.76 6.18 2.05
CA ALA A 62 15.07 4.91 2.11
C ALA A 62 13.81 5.02 1.25
N VAL A 63 13.62 4.08 0.33
CA VAL A 63 12.50 4.06 -0.59
C VAL A 63 11.79 2.72 -0.45
N LEU A 64 10.47 2.80 -0.36
CA LEU A 64 9.55 1.68 -0.35
C LEU A 64 8.69 1.78 -1.60
N ASN A 65 8.92 0.86 -2.54
CA ASN A 65 8.05 0.66 -3.68
C ASN A 65 7.12 -0.49 -3.38
N GLY A 66 5.87 -0.41 -3.82
CA GLY A 66 5.02 -1.57 -3.75
C GLY A 66 3.78 -1.47 -4.63
N ASP A 67 3.10 -2.60 -4.72
CA ASP A 67 1.87 -2.75 -5.45
C ASP A 67 0.89 -3.61 -4.66
N ALA A 68 -0.40 -3.35 -4.87
CA ALA A 68 -1.48 -4.08 -4.23
C ALA A 68 -2.62 -4.36 -5.22
N LYS A 69 -3.19 -5.56 -5.13
CA LYS A 69 -4.29 -6.04 -5.97
C LYS A 69 -5.37 -6.66 -5.09
N VAL A 70 -6.61 -6.32 -5.37
CA VAL A 70 -7.77 -6.90 -4.69
C VAL A 70 -8.99 -6.87 -5.60
N THR A 71 -9.83 -7.89 -5.51
CA THR A 71 -11.16 -7.90 -6.12
C THR A 71 -12.18 -7.50 -5.07
N VAL A 72 -12.99 -6.49 -5.37
CA VAL A 72 -14.02 -5.96 -4.47
C VAL A 72 -15.34 -5.80 -5.21
N THR A 73 -16.44 -5.84 -4.47
CA THR A 73 -17.74 -5.41 -4.96
C THR A 73 -17.99 -3.99 -4.50
N LEU A 74 -18.27 -3.09 -5.43
CA LEU A 74 -18.57 -1.68 -5.19
C LEU A 74 -20.05 -1.40 -5.45
N GLU A 75 -20.59 -0.38 -4.79
CA GLU A 75 -21.91 0.15 -5.12
C GLU A 75 -21.79 1.27 -6.14
N CYS A 76 -22.47 1.15 -7.28
CA CYS A 76 -22.51 2.19 -8.30
C CYS A 76 -23.24 3.43 -7.76
N GLN A 77 -22.52 4.54 -7.56
CA GLN A 77 -23.09 5.80 -7.05
C GLN A 77 -24.14 6.46 -7.97
N ARG A 78 -24.29 5.97 -9.22
CA ARG A 78 -25.30 6.45 -10.17
C ARG A 78 -26.62 5.67 -10.08
N CYS A 79 -26.56 4.36 -9.86
CA CYS A 79 -27.75 3.49 -9.94
C CYS A 79 -28.00 2.65 -8.68
N GLY A 80 -27.11 2.71 -7.69
CA GLY A 80 -27.19 1.96 -6.43
C GLY A 80 -26.97 0.45 -6.58
N LYS A 81 -26.55 -0.04 -7.76
CA LYS A 81 -26.37 -1.49 -7.99
C LYS A 81 -24.94 -1.92 -7.66
N PRO A 82 -24.76 -3.09 -7.02
CA PRO A 82 -23.43 -3.65 -6.79
C PRO A 82 -22.80 -4.14 -8.11
N PHE A 83 -21.49 -3.98 -8.24
CA PHE A 83 -20.71 -4.54 -9.34
C PHE A 83 -19.31 -4.91 -8.87
N THR A 84 -18.75 -5.99 -9.45
CA THR A 84 -17.40 -6.45 -9.15
C THR A 84 -16.37 -5.59 -9.88
N HIS A 85 -15.31 -5.19 -9.18
CA HIS A 85 -14.22 -4.41 -9.72
C HIS A 85 -12.87 -4.89 -9.18
N GLN A 86 -11.89 -5.02 -10.07
CA GLN A 86 -10.52 -5.31 -9.67
C GLN A 86 -9.79 -3.99 -9.42
N VAL A 87 -9.37 -3.78 -8.18
CA VAL A 87 -8.59 -2.61 -7.80
C VAL A 87 -7.11 -2.98 -7.83
N TYR A 88 -6.34 -2.19 -8.56
CA TYR A 88 -4.88 -2.25 -8.59
C TYR A 88 -4.30 -0.88 -8.24
N THR A 89 -3.30 -0.88 -7.37
CA THR A 89 -2.56 0.34 -7.05
C THR A 89 -1.08 0.06 -6.88
N THR A 90 -0.28 1.07 -7.22
CA THR A 90 1.17 1.11 -6.98
C THR A 90 1.47 2.31 -6.12
N TYR A 91 2.52 2.23 -5.32
CA TYR A 91 2.92 3.30 -4.41
C TYR A 91 4.43 3.36 -4.24
N CYS A 92 4.92 4.57 -3.96
CA CYS A 92 6.33 4.87 -3.79
C CYS A 92 6.51 5.84 -2.62
N PHE A 93 7.02 5.34 -1.50
CA PHE A 93 7.14 6.11 -0.26
C PHE A 93 8.59 6.29 0.17
N SER A 94 8.85 7.39 0.86
CA SER A 94 10.08 7.62 1.61
C SER A 94 9.76 7.95 3.07
N PRO A 95 10.36 7.25 4.06
CA PRO A 95 10.09 7.52 5.46
C PRO A 95 10.72 8.85 5.89
N VAL A 96 9.91 9.70 6.53
CA VAL A 96 10.30 11.03 7.02
C VAL A 96 10.08 11.18 8.51
N ARG A 97 10.92 12.00 9.14
CA ARG A 97 10.89 12.28 10.59
C ARG A 97 10.27 13.63 10.93
N SER A 98 10.23 14.56 9.99
CA SER A 98 9.69 15.91 10.18
C SER A 98 8.98 16.40 8.92
N ASP A 99 8.23 17.50 9.05
CA ASP A 99 7.54 18.14 7.92
C ASP A 99 8.54 18.78 6.94
N GLU A 100 9.64 19.36 7.44
CA GLU A 100 10.69 19.91 6.57
C GLU A 100 11.30 18.82 5.68
N GLN A 101 11.50 17.62 6.22
CA GLN A 101 11.98 16.49 5.44
C GLN A 101 10.93 16.04 4.40
N ALA A 102 9.63 16.12 4.74
CA ALA A 102 8.55 15.78 3.81
C ALA A 102 8.48 16.76 2.64
N GLU A 103 8.64 18.06 2.91
CA GLU A 103 8.65 19.11 1.88
C GLU A 103 9.90 19.06 0.99
N ALA A 104 11.03 18.59 1.54
CA ALA A 104 12.27 18.42 0.80
C ALA A 104 12.34 17.13 -0.04
N LEU A 105 11.32 16.26 0.02
CA LEU A 105 11.30 15.04 -0.79
C LEU A 105 11.14 15.38 -2.28
N PRO A 106 11.84 14.67 -3.17
CA PRO A 106 11.53 14.69 -4.59
C PRO A 106 10.05 14.33 -4.84
N GLU A 107 9.44 14.95 -5.85
CA GLU A 107 8.03 14.72 -6.22
C GLU A 107 7.70 13.25 -6.53
N ALA A 108 8.71 12.45 -6.90
CA ALA A 108 8.55 11.03 -7.16
C ALA A 108 8.25 10.19 -5.90
N TYR A 109 8.44 10.74 -4.69
CA TYR A 109 8.30 10.03 -3.43
C TYR A 109 7.26 10.66 -2.53
N GLU A 110 6.35 9.84 -2.02
CA GLU A 110 5.40 10.28 -1.02
C GLU A 110 5.97 10.18 0.39
N PRO A 111 5.81 11.23 1.22
CA PRO A 111 6.29 11.21 2.60
C PRO A 111 5.50 10.21 3.44
N MET A 112 6.22 9.34 4.15
CA MET A 112 5.66 8.41 5.12
C MET A 112 6.20 8.72 6.53
N ARG A 113 5.33 9.10 7.47
CA ARG A 113 5.73 9.21 8.88
C ARG A 113 6.02 7.82 9.48
N LEU A 114 7.13 7.70 10.20
CA LEU A 114 7.60 6.45 10.82
C LEU A 114 6.66 5.84 11.87
N THR A 115 5.65 6.57 12.34
CA THR A 115 4.64 6.07 13.30
C THR A 115 3.64 5.10 12.67
N ASN A 116 3.54 5.07 11.34
CA ASN A 116 2.58 4.23 10.64
C ASN A 116 3.16 2.85 10.33
N SER A 117 2.46 1.80 10.75
CA SER A 117 2.72 0.44 10.28
C SER A 117 2.44 0.35 8.78
N VAL A 118 3.26 -0.40 8.03
CA VAL A 118 3.16 -0.43 6.55
C VAL A 118 1.78 -0.88 6.04
N LYS A 119 1.07 -1.66 6.85
CA LYS A 119 -0.34 -2.02 6.69
C LYS A 119 -1.24 -0.81 6.44
N SER A 120 -1.10 0.25 7.24
CA SER A 120 -1.95 1.44 7.18
C SER A 120 -1.85 2.15 5.83
N ILE A 121 -0.66 2.11 5.24
CA ILE A 121 -0.33 2.85 4.03
C ILE A 121 -0.98 2.20 2.81
N CYS A 122 -0.87 0.88 2.69
CA CYS A 122 -1.50 0.12 1.62
C CYS A 122 -3.03 0.30 1.63
N LEU A 123 -3.62 0.37 2.84
CA LEU A 123 -5.06 0.54 3.03
C LEU A 123 -5.54 1.96 2.76
N GLN A 124 -4.77 2.97 3.17
CA GLN A 124 -5.13 4.37 2.97
C GLN A 124 -5.21 4.72 1.48
N TRP A 125 -4.31 4.17 0.67
CA TRP A 125 -4.26 4.43 -0.77
C TRP A 125 -5.36 3.72 -1.57
N LEU A 126 -5.71 2.48 -1.20
CA LEU A 126 -6.81 1.75 -1.86
C LEU A 126 -8.16 2.48 -1.71
N LYS A 127 -8.40 3.14 -0.56
CA LYS A 127 -9.62 3.91 -0.31
C LYS A 127 -9.78 5.12 -1.25
N MET A 128 -8.68 5.73 -1.71
CA MET A 128 -8.72 6.91 -2.58
C MET A 128 -9.09 6.59 -4.03
N LYS A 129 -8.96 5.33 -4.49
CA LYS A 129 -9.18 4.94 -5.88
C LYS A 129 -10.49 4.20 -6.17
N SER A 130 -11.33 3.92 -5.17
CA SER A 130 -12.61 3.22 -5.37
C SER A 130 -13.71 4.07 -6.02
N SER A 131 -13.46 5.35 -6.33
CA SER A 131 -14.45 6.30 -6.85
C SER A 131 -14.52 6.36 -8.40
N SER A 132 -14.35 5.24 -9.11
CA SER A 132 -14.49 5.22 -10.57
C SER A 132 -15.97 5.14 -11.01
N PRO A 133 -16.42 5.97 -11.96
CA PRO A 133 -17.80 5.98 -12.42
C PRO A 133 -18.10 4.80 -13.36
N CYS A 134 -19.33 4.29 -13.23
CA CYS A 134 -19.87 3.12 -13.92
C CYS A 134 -19.72 3.25 -15.46
N ARG A 135 -19.16 2.23 -16.11
CA ARG A 135 -19.15 2.11 -17.57
C ARG A 135 -20.36 1.32 -18.04
#